data_AF-A0A1B2HMU4-F1
#
_entry.id   AF-A0A1B2HMU4-F1
#
_cell.length_a   1.000
_cell.length_b   1.000
_cell.length_c   1.000
_cell.angle_alpha   90.00
_cell.angle_beta   90.00
_cell.angle_gamma   90.00
#
_symmetry.space_group_name_H-M   'P 1'
#
loop_
_entity.id
_entity.type
_entity.pdbx_description
1 polymer ?
#
loop_
_entity_poly.entity_id
_entity_poly.type
_entity_poly.pdbx_seq_one_letter_code
_entity_poly.pdbx_strand_id
1 'polypeptide(L)'
;MVAQLFDLADPAVVPPEALPALRLTAPAADFPVLQGVYRLATALAGASGLLVVVDDAHWADTASLRWLAYLALRVPGLPIAVVLAVGAGERVDDPSFGEITAGSRRVVLGSLSQAEVAGLVSEALGAAAPEFVAACQDATGGNPLLTVRLLRALAEDGVPPTAEAAWRVADRGAEVAGEVVVARLRRDRRRW
;
A
#
# COMPACT_ATOMS: atom_id res chain seq x y z
N MET A 1 1.92 17.19 9.15
CA MET A 1 1.11 17.88 8.11
C MET A 1 1.02 16.94 6.94
N VAL A 2 -0.20 16.56 6.56
CA VAL A 2 -0.44 15.70 5.39
C VAL A 2 0.07 16.41 4.14
N ALA A 3 0.83 15.71 3.30
CA ALA A 3 1.31 16.25 2.04
C ALA A 3 0.18 16.31 1.03
N GLN A 4 0.10 17.40 0.27
CA GLN A 4 -0.82 17.50 -0.84
C GLN A 4 -0.42 16.45 -1.88
N LEU A 5 -1.37 15.70 -2.46
CA LEU A 5 -1.07 14.62 -3.42
C LEU A 5 -0.15 15.09 -4.56
N PHE A 6 -0.24 16.36 -4.92
CA PHE A 6 0.47 16.97 -6.03
C PHE A 6 1.76 17.69 -5.65
N ASP A 7 2.11 17.79 -4.36
CA ASP A 7 3.43 18.25 -3.93
C ASP A 7 4.55 17.29 -4.40
N LEU A 8 4.17 16.05 -4.69
CA LEU A 8 5.06 14.98 -5.14
C LEU A 8 5.03 14.76 -6.66
N ALA A 9 4.27 15.57 -7.41
CA ALA A 9 4.19 15.44 -8.86
C ALA A 9 5.53 15.88 -9.51
N ASP A 10 6.08 15.02 -10.37
CA ASP A 10 7.29 15.36 -11.13
C ASP A 10 6.96 16.44 -12.16
N PRO A 11 7.55 17.65 -12.06
CA PRO A 11 7.31 18.73 -13.00
C PRO A 11 7.76 18.41 -14.43
N ALA A 12 8.58 17.39 -14.66
CA ALA A 12 8.91 16.91 -16.00
C ALA A 12 7.75 16.16 -16.68
N VAL A 13 6.81 15.62 -15.90
CA VAL A 13 5.63 14.89 -16.38
C VAL A 13 4.40 15.81 -16.47
N VAL A 14 4.40 16.91 -15.72
CA VAL A 14 3.29 17.86 -15.70
C VAL A 14 3.53 18.99 -16.70
N PRO A 15 2.61 19.22 -17.67
CA PRO A 15 2.65 20.40 -18.53
C PRO A 15 2.71 21.70 -17.69
N PRO A 16 3.59 22.67 -18.01
CA PRO A 16 3.75 23.89 -17.22
C PRO A 16 2.43 24.65 -16.97
N GLU A 17 1.53 24.63 -17.94
CA GLU A 17 0.19 25.22 -17.89
C GLU A 17 -0.76 24.57 -16.87
N ALA A 18 -0.45 23.36 -16.42
CA ALA A 18 -1.26 22.61 -15.47
C ALA A 18 -0.74 22.70 -14.02
N LEU A 19 0.49 23.21 -13.81
CA LEU A 19 1.10 23.42 -12.49
C LEU A 19 0.25 24.27 -11.53
N PRO A 20 -0.48 25.32 -11.97
CA PRO A 20 -1.35 26.08 -11.06
C PRO A 20 -2.55 25.26 -10.56
N ALA A 21 -3.08 24.34 -11.37
CA ALA A 21 -4.20 23.49 -10.99
C ALA A 21 -3.79 22.45 -9.94
N LEU A 22 -2.51 22.06 -9.92
CA LEU A 22 -1.93 21.11 -8.98
C LEU A 22 -1.85 21.61 -7.54
N ARG A 23 -2.13 22.88 -7.24
CA ARG A 23 -2.15 23.41 -5.86
C ARG A 23 -3.56 23.34 -5.27
N LEU A 24 -4.03 22.13 -5.00
CA LEU A 24 -5.28 21.87 -4.30
C LEU A 24 -5.10 22.17 -2.80
N THR A 25 -5.55 23.34 -2.36
CA THR A 25 -5.75 23.58 -0.92
C THR A 25 -7.23 23.39 -0.59
N ALA A 26 -7.56 22.97 0.64
CA ALA A 26 -8.95 22.68 1.05
C ALA A 26 -9.98 23.81 0.74
N PRO A 27 -9.66 25.11 0.90
CA PRO A 27 -10.54 26.19 0.45
C PRO A 27 -10.43 26.53 -1.06
N ALA A 28 -9.40 26.04 -1.77
CA ALA A 28 -9.22 26.25 -3.22
C ALA A 28 -9.65 25.06 -4.08
N ALA A 29 -10.06 23.93 -3.49
CA ALA A 29 -10.64 22.77 -4.19
C ALA A 29 -12.08 23.04 -4.70
N ASP A 30 -12.34 24.27 -5.15
CA ASP A 30 -13.57 24.66 -5.81
C ASP A 30 -13.68 24.00 -7.20
N PHE A 31 -14.88 24.00 -7.76
CA PHE A 31 -15.20 23.35 -9.02
C PHE A 31 -14.23 23.67 -10.18
N PRO A 32 -13.78 24.92 -10.41
CA PRO A 32 -12.83 25.23 -11.49
C PRO A 32 -11.48 24.54 -11.33
N VAL A 33 -10.99 24.40 -10.09
CA VAL A 33 -9.70 23.77 -9.80
C VAL A 33 -9.82 22.25 -9.96
N LEU A 34 -10.88 21.64 -9.42
CA LEU A 34 -11.18 20.21 -9.64
C LEU A 34 -11.28 19.87 -11.13
N GLN A 35 -11.98 20.72 -11.90
CA GLN A 35 -12.11 20.58 -13.35
C GLN A 35 -10.76 20.75 -14.08
N GLY A 36 -9.89 21.66 -13.60
CA GLY A 36 -8.55 21.85 -14.14
C GLY A 36 -7.67 20.61 -13.97
N VAL A 37 -7.63 20.04 -12.76
CA VAL A 37 -6.84 18.84 -12.49
C VAL A 37 -7.44 17.59 -13.17
N TYR A 38 -8.77 17.51 -13.30
CA TYR A 38 -9.41 16.50 -14.14
C TYR A 38 -8.95 16.61 -15.61
N ARG A 39 -8.98 17.82 -16.18
CA ARG A 39 -8.51 18.05 -17.56
C ARG A 39 -7.06 17.64 -17.74
N LEU A 40 -6.21 17.97 -16.77
CA LEU A 40 -4.83 17.50 -16.74
C LEU A 40 -4.77 15.96 -16.77
N ALA A 41 -5.50 15.27 -15.90
CA ALA A 41 -5.52 13.81 -15.88
C ALA A 41 -5.98 13.22 -17.23
N THR A 42 -6.99 13.80 -17.87
CA THR A 42 -7.43 13.36 -19.21
C THR A 42 -6.41 13.64 -20.30
N ALA A 43 -5.69 14.77 -20.23
CA ALA A 43 -4.64 15.11 -21.18
C ALA A 43 -3.44 14.17 -21.05
N LEU A 44 -3.04 13.85 -19.81
CA LEU A 44 -1.98 12.88 -19.51
C LEU A 44 -2.35 11.46 -19.94
N ALA A 45 -3.62 11.07 -19.77
CA ALA A 45 -4.09 9.77 -20.22
C ALA A 45 -3.95 9.59 -21.73
N GLY A 46 -4.27 10.64 -22.51
CA GLY A 46 -4.13 10.64 -23.96
C GLY A 46 -4.67 9.34 -24.59
N ALA A 47 -3.89 8.73 -25.48
CA ALA A 47 -4.19 7.42 -26.06
C ALA A 47 -3.56 6.23 -25.29
N SER A 48 -2.56 6.50 -24.44
CA SER A 48 -1.74 5.47 -23.78
C SER A 48 -2.28 5.04 -22.40
N GLY A 49 -3.24 5.79 -21.88
CA GLY A 49 -3.84 5.61 -20.57
C GLY A 49 -3.04 6.19 -19.41
N LEU A 50 -3.71 6.37 -18.27
CA LEU A 50 -3.15 6.89 -17.03
C LEU A 50 -3.50 5.97 -15.86
N LEU A 51 -2.49 5.56 -15.09
CA LEU A 51 -2.66 4.90 -13.80
C LEU A 51 -2.31 5.87 -12.68
N VAL A 52 -3.29 6.21 -11.85
CA VAL A 52 -3.10 7.00 -10.63
C VAL A 52 -3.06 6.04 -9.44
N VAL A 53 -1.90 5.95 -8.77
CA VAL A 53 -1.73 5.13 -7.56
C VAL A 53 -1.53 6.05 -6.36
N VAL A 54 -2.35 5.87 -5.33
CA VAL A 54 -2.20 6.56 -4.05
C VAL A 54 -2.02 5.51 -2.96
N ASP A 55 -0.81 5.45 -2.43
CA ASP A 55 -0.53 4.65 -1.24
C ASP A 55 -0.90 5.43 0.02
N ASP A 56 -1.22 4.71 1.10
CA ASP A 56 -1.64 5.29 2.38
C ASP A 56 -2.74 6.37 2.25
N ALA A 57 -3.78 6.13 1.45
CA ALA A 57 -4.83 7.12 1.15
C ALA A 57 -5.59 7.64 2.39
N HIS A 58 -5.53 6.93 3.51
CA HIS A 58 -6.03 7.37 4.82
C HIS A 58 -5.29 8.59 5.39
N TRP A 59 -4.11 8.89 4.87
CA TRP A 59 -3.35 10.09 5.18
C TRP A 59 -3.56 11.20 4.16
N ALA A 60 -4.41 11.04 3.14
CA ALA A 60 -4.65 12.12 2.18
C ALA A 60 -5.46 13.27 2.80
N ASP A 61 -5.22 14.50 2.33
CA ASP A 61 -6.00 15.65 2.78
C ASP A 61 -7.38 15.69 2.09
N THR A 62 -8.30 16.47 2.65
CA THR A 62 -9.65 16.64 2.12
C THR A 62 -9.66 17.14 0.67
N ALA A 63 -8.71 17.99 0.28
CA ALA A 63 -8.67 18.54 -1.09
C ALA A 63 -8.33 17.45 -2.12
N SER A 64 -7.37 16.59 -1.77
CA SER A 64 -6.92 15.44 -2.54
C SER A 64 -8.01 14.38 -2.62
N LEU A 65 -8.69 14.07 -1.50
CA LEU A 65 -9.84 13.14 -1.49
C LEU A 65 -11.01 13.65 -2.33
N ARG A 66 -11.33 14.95 -2.27
CA ARG A 66 -12.35 15.58 -3.14
C ARG A 66 -12.01 15.45 -4.61
N TRP A 67 -10.75 15.66 -4.98
CA TRP A 67 -10.32 15.48 -6.36
C TRP A 67 -10.38 14.03 -6.80
N LEU A 68 -9.94 13.08 -5.97
CA LEU A 68 -10.04 11.66 -6.25
C LEU A 68 -11.51 11.21 -6.43
N ALA A 69 -12.43 11.73 -5.61
CA ALA A 69 -13.86 11.49 -5.78
C ALA A 69 -14.40 12.08 -7.09
N TYR A 70 -14.01 13.33 -7.39
CA TYR A 70 -14.39 14.00 -8.63
C TYR A 70 -13.93 13.20 -9.86
N LEU A 71 -12.70 12.70 -9.84
CA LEU A 71 -12.09 11.88 -10.88
C LEU A 71 -12.79 10.51 -10.98
N ALA A 72 -12.95 9.79 -9.87
CA ALA A 72 -13.53 8.44 -9.83
C ALA A 72 -14.95 8.39 -10.44
N LEU A 73 -15.75 9.44 -10.26
CA LEU A 73 -17.08 9.54 -10.87
C LEU A 73 -17.06 9.76 -12.40
N ARG A 74 -15.90 10.12 -12.98
CA ARG A 74 -15.76 10.56 -14.38
C ARG A 74 -14.77 9.73 -15.20
N VAL A 75 -14.04 8.81 -14.58
CA VAL A 75 -13.20 7.84 -15.31
C VAL A 75 -13.95 6.77 -16.12
N PRO A 76 -15.25 6.44 -15.90
CA PRO A 76 -15.93 5.47 -16.76
C PRO A 76 -15.86 5.85 -18.25
N GLY A 77 -15.30 4.96 -19.06
CA GLY A 77 -15.11 5.18 -20.51
C GLY A 77 -13.83 5.94 -20.89
N LEU A 78 -13.01 6.33 -19.92
CA LEU A 78 -11.69 6.91 -20.15
C LEU A 78 -10.59 5.86 -19.90
N PRO A 79 -9.41 5.97 -20.55
CA PRO A 79 -8.29 5.09 -20.28
C PRO A 79 -7.58 5.50 -18.97
N ILE A 80 -8.33 5.67 -17.89
CA ILE A 80 -7.82 6.09 -16.58
C ILE A 80 -8.20 5.05 -15.53
N ALA A 81 -7.20 4.55 -14.81
CA ALA A 81 -7.38 3.68 -13.65
C ALA A 81 -6.90 4.40 -12.39
N VAL A 82 -7.67 4.30 -11.31
CA VAL A 82 -7.32 4.85 -10.00
C VAL A 82 -7.22 3.70 -9.01
N VAL A 83 -6.07 3.57 -8.35
CA VAL A 83 -5.80 2.54 -7.34
C VAL A 83 -5.44 3.23 -6.05
N LEU A 84 -6.22 2.97 -5.00
CA LEU A 84 -5.99 3.50 -3.66
C LEU A 84 -5.65 2.34 -2.72
N ALA A 85 -4.58 2.50 -1.95
CA ALA A 85 -4.25 1.60 -0.85
C ALA A 85 -4.57 2.28 0.49
N VAL A 86 -5.16 1.51 1.40
CA VAL A 86 -5.57 1.97 2.73
C VAL A 86 -5.03 0.97 3.75
N GLY A 87 -4.46 1.48 4.85
CA GLY A 87 -3.90 0.65 5.90
C GLY A 87 -4.94 -0.31 6.50
N ALA A 88 -4.50 -1.50 6.89
CA ALA A 88 -5.39 -2.47 7.54
C ALA A 88 -5.93 -1.89 8.85
N GLY A 89 -7.25 -1.82 8.99
CA GLY A 89 -7.92 -1.27 10.17
C GLY A 89 -8.07 0.26 10.18
N GLU A 90 -7.45 0.97 9.23
CA GLU A 90 -7.59 2.42 9.10
C GLU A 90 -8.98 2.82 8.63
N ARG A 91 -9.47 3.94 9.15
CA ARG A 91 -10.71 4.58 8.72
C ARG A 91 -10.40 5.94 8.11
N VAL A 92 -11.16 6.29 7.08
CA VAL A 92 -11.07 7.60 6.42
C VAL A 92 -12.40 8.29 6.64
N ASP A 93 -12.42 9.23 7.59
CA ASP A 93 -13.62 9.95 8.00
C ASP A 93 -13.84 11.21 7.13
N ASP A 94 -13.91 11.02 5.81
CA ASP A 94 -14.18 12.07 4.81
C ASP A 94 -15.27 11.62 3.83
N PRO A 95 -16.34 12.41 3.60
CA PRO A 95 -17.43 12.05 2.70
C PRO A 95 -16.97 11.70 1.27
N SER A 96 -15.94 12.36 0.77
CA SER A 96 -15.39 12.11 -0.56
C SER A 96 -14.78 10.71 -0.67
N PHE A 97 -14.25 10.15 0.43
CA PHE A 97 -13.82 8.76 0.43
C PHE A 97 -14.99 7.76 0.31
N GLY A 98 -16.14 8.09 0.89
CA GLY A 98 -17.39 7.35 0.70
C GLY A 98 -17.84 7.33 -0.76
N GLU A 99 -17.75 8.48 -1.45
CA GLU A 99 -18.08 8.59 -2.88
C GLU A 99 -17.16 7.74 -3.75
N ILE A 100 -15.84 7.76 -3.48
CA ILE A 100 -14.88 6.93 -4.21
C ILE A 100 -15.21 5.45 -4.04
N THR A 101 -15.43 5.01 -2.80
CA THR A 101 -15.63 3.59 -2.50
C THR A 101 -16.96 3.05 -3.02
N ALA A 102 -17.99 3.88 -3.15
CA ALA A 102 -19.29 3.48 -3.70
C ALA A 102 -19.22 3.00 -5.15
N GLY A 103 -18.30 3.56 -5.96
CA GLY A 103 -18.08 3.19 -7.36
C GLY A 103 -16.89 2.26 -7.61
N SER A 104 -16.17 1.84 -6.57
CA SER A 104 -14.89 1.15 -6.68
C SER A 104 -14.98 -0.34 -6.36
N ARG A 105 -14.10 -1.13 -6.99
CA ARG A 105 -13.85 -2.52 -6.58
C ARG A 105 -12.94 -2.52 -5.36
N ARG A 106 -13.40 -3.08 -4.24
CA ARG A 106 -12.58 -3.28 -3.04
C ARG A 106 -11.89 -4.65 -3.08
N VAL A 107 -10.58 -4.64 -2.86
CA VAL A 107 -9.77 -5.85 -2.65
C VAL A 107 -9.25 -5.81 -1.22
N VAL A 108 -9.64 -6.80 -0.41
CA VAL A 108 -9.15 -6.93 0.97
C VAL A 108 -7.98 -7.91 0.96
N LEU A 109 -6.81 -7.46 1.40
CA LEU A 109 -5.63 -8.29 1.54
C LEU A 109 -5.59 -8.86 2.96
N GLY A 110 -5.69 -10.18 3.07
CA GLY A 110 -5.59 -10.90 4.34
C GLY A 110 -4.16 -11.32 4.67
N SER A 111 -4.01 -11.93 5.84
CA SER A 111 -2.83 -12.73 6.15
C SER A 111 -2.74 -13.93 5.19
N LEU A 112 -1.53 -14.38 4.93
CA LEU A 112 -1.27 -15.63 4.23
C LEU A 112 -1.89 -16.80 4.99
N SER A 113 -2.53 -17.69 4.26
CA SER A 113 -2.92 -19.00 4.73
C SER A 113 -1.69 -19.88 4.97
N GLN A 114 -1.87 -20.93 5.75
CA GLN A 114 -0.82 -21.92 6.00
C GLN A 114 -0.29 -22.55 4.69
N ALA A 115 -1.14 -22.72 3.68
CA ALA A 115 -0.74 -23.24 2.37
C ALA A 115 0.13 -22.25 1.59
N GLU A 116 -0.17 -20.96 1.65
CA GLU A 116 0.65 -19.91 1.04
C GLU A 116 2.00 -19.77 1.76
N VAL A 117 2.02 -19.86 3.10
CA VAL A 117 3.27 -19.91 3.86
C VAL A 117 4.09 -21.15 3.53
N ALA A 118 3.46 -22.32 3.37
CA ALA A 118 4.15 -23.53 2.91
C ALA A 118 4.81 -23.32 1.54
N GLY A 119 4.13 -22.63 0.63
CA GLY A 119 4.67 -22.24 -0.69
C GLY A 119 5.93 -21.38 -0.56
N LEU A 120 5.88 -20.33 0.26
CA LEU A 120 7.02 -19.45 0.50
C LEU A 120 8.19 -20.18 1.18
N VAL A 121 7.91 -21.04 2.16
CA VAL A 121 8.94 -21.85 2.81
C VAL A 121 9.62 -22.76 1.79
N SER A 122 8.83 -23.42 0.93
CA SER A 122 9.33 -24.31 -0.11
C SER A 122 10.23 -23.58 -1.12
N GLU A 123 9.84 -22.37 -1.52
CA GLU A 123 10.62 -21.54 -2.42
C GLU A 123 11.94 -21.06 -1.78
N ALA A 124 11.92 -20.69 -0.50
CA ALA A 124 13.08 -20.13 0.18
C ALA A 124 14.08 -21.17 0.71
N LEU A 125 13.57 -22.30 1.23
CA LEU A 125 14.36 -23.29 2.00
C LEU A 125 14.27 -24.71 1.43
N GLY A 126 13.41 -24.94 0.43
CA GLY A 126 13.10 -26.27 -0.09
C GLY A 126 11.99 -26.98 0.71
N ALA A 127 11.76 -28.26 0.39
CA ALA A 127 10.69 -29.05 0.99
C ALA A 127 10.79 -29.06 2.53
N ALA A 128 9.69 -28.69 3.19
CA ALA A 128 9.66 -28.47 4.64
C ALA A 128 8.70 -29.43 5.36
N ALA A 129 9.05 -29.75 6.60
CA ALA A 129 8.16 -30.48 7.49
C ALA A 129 6.92 -29.62 7.85
N PRO A 130 5.71 -30.23 7.97
CA PRO A 130 4.50 -29.50 8.34
C PRO A 130 4.61 -28.70 9.64
N GLU A 131 5.36 -29.21 10.63
CA GLU A 131 5.62 -28.56 11.91
C GLU A 131 6.45 -27.29 11.75
N PHE A 132 7.40 -27.29 10.81
CA PHE A 132 8.22 -26.11 10.50
C PHE A 132 7.37 -25.02 9.83
N VAL A 133 6.49 -25.41 8.89
CA VAL A 133 5.55 -24.49 8.25
C VAL A 133 4.57 -23.92 9.28
N ALA A 134 4.03 -24.75 10.17
CA ALA A 134 3.14 -24.31 11.25
C ALA A 134 3.86 -23.32 12.18
N ALA A 135 5.10 -23.60 12.57
CA ALA A 135 5.90 -22.67 13.37
C ALA A 135 6.14 -21.33 12.65
N CYS A 136 6.36 -21.34 11.33
CA CYS A 136 6.48 -20.11 10.55
C CYS A 136 5.16 -19.33 10.51
N GLN A 137 4.03 -20.02 10.34
CA GLN A 137 2.69 -19.43 10.38
C GLN A 137 2.42 -18.80 11.75
N ASP A 138 2.66 -19.53 12.83
CA ASP A 138 2.40 -19.08 14.20
C ASP A 138 3.29 -17.90 14.60
N ALA A 139 4.58 -17.95 14.27
CA ALA A 139 5.53 -16.88 14.59
C ALA A 139 5.22 -15.56 13.85
N THR A 140 4.54 -15.63 12.70
CA THR A 140 4.31 -14.47 11.83
C THR A 140 2.85 -14.06 11.75
N GLY A 141 1.93 -14.90 12.25
CA GLY A 141 0.49 -14.76 12.02
C GLY A 141 0.11 -14.77 10.54
N GLY A 142 0.95 -15.35 9.67
CA GLY A 142 0.81 -15.28 8.22
C GLY A 142 1.03 -13.87 7.64
N ASN A 143 1.65 -12.95 8.38
CA ASN A 143 1.95 -11.61 7.85
C ASN A 143 3.04 -11.70 6.77
N PRO A 144 2.76 -11.34 5.49
CA PRO A 144 3.71 -11.54 4.39
C PRO A 144 5.08 -10.89 4.64
N LEU A 145 5.12 -9.70 5.24
CA LEU A 145 6.37 -8.99 5.53
C LEU A 145 7.20 -9.73 6.58
N LEU A 146 6.55 -10.21 7.65
CA LEU A 146 7.24 -10.97 8.70
C LEU A 146 7.67 -12.33 8.18
N THR A 147 6.82 -13.04 7.42
CA THR A 147 7.13 -14.33 6.82
C THR A 147 8.37 -14.26 5.93
N VAL A 148 8.42 -13.33 4.97
CA VAL A 148 9.58 -13.20 4.08
C VAL A 148 10.86 -12.87 4.85
N ARG A 149 10.79 -12.00 5.86
CA ARG A 149 11.95 -11.66 6.69
C ARG A 149 12.43 -12.83 7.55
N LEU A 150 11.51 -13.58 8.14
CA LEU A 150 11.81 -14.75 8.94
C LEU A 150 12.48 -15.82 8.07
N LEU A 151 11.92 -16.13 6.90
CA LEU A 151 12.50 -17.12 5.98
C LEU A 151 13.91 -16.73 5.53
N ARG A 152 14.14 -15.45 5.23
CA ARG A 152 15.47 -14.95 4.91
C ARG A 152 16.44 -15.13 6.07
N ALA A 153 16.03 -14.78 7.29
CA ALA A 153 16.87 -14.94 8.47
C ALA A 153 17.20 -16.43 8.73
N LEU A 154 16.21 -17.31 8.63
CA LEU A 154 16.40 -18.76 8.78
C LEU A 154 17.35 -19.34 7.71
N ALA A 155 17.27 -18.84 6.47
CA ALA A 155 18.19 -19.20 5.40
C ALA A 155 19.62 -18.75 5.69
N GLU A 156 19.81 -17.51 6.16
CA GLU A 156 21.10 -16.95 6.56
C GLU A 156 21.71 -17.72 7.75
N ASP A 157 20.87 -18.15 8.70
CA ASP A 157 21.25 -18.95 9.87
C ASP A 157 21.43 -20.46 9.58
N GLY A 158 21.23 -20.88 8.32
CA GLY A 158 21.34 -22.27 7.89
C GLY A 158 20.39 -23.23 8.61
N VAL A 159 19.21 -22.75 9.00
CA VAL A 159 18.22 -23.55 9.73
C VAL A 159 17.53 -24.51 8.74
N PRO A 160 17.67 -25.83 8.90
CA PRO A 160 17.03 -26.77 7.98
C PRO A 160 15.51 -26.79 8.22
N PRO A 161 14.67 -26.93 7.18
CA PRO A 161 13.22 -26.88 7.31
C PRO A 161 12.62 -28.21 7.82
N THR A 162 13.09 -28.72 8.96
CA THR A 162 12.66 -29.99 9.56
C THR A 162 11.84 -29.79 10.83
N ALA A 163 11.15 -30.85 11.27
CA ALA A 163 10.35 -30.81 12.49
C ALA A 163 11.21 -30.52 13.73
N GLU A 164 12.43 -31.07 13.80
CA GLU A 164 13.36 -30.87 14.92
C GLU A 164 13.90 -29.44 14.99
N ALA A 165 13.88 -28.71 13.88
CA ALA A 165 14.33 -27.32 13.82
C ALA A 165 13.21 -26.30 14.03
N ALA A 166 11.94 -26.75 14.10
CA ALA A 166 10.77 -25.86 14.21
C ALA A 166 10.82 -24.93 15.44
N TRP A 167 11.42 -25.37 16.56
CA TRP A 167 11.58 -24.51 17.74
C TRP A 167 12.46 -23.28 17.48
N ARG A 168 13.43 -23.36 16.56
CA ARG A 168 14.30 -22.23 16.18
C ARG A 168 13.52 -21.13 15.44
N VAL A 169 12.43 -21.51 14.78
CA VAL A 169 11.54 -20.57 14.08
C VAL A 169 10.86 -19.63 15.06
N ALA A 170 10.42 -20.14 16.21
CA ALA A 170 9.76 -19.33 17.24
C ALA A 170 10.72 -18.28 17.83
N ASP A 171 11.94 -18.70 18.18
CA ASP A 171 12.98 -17.82 18.73
C ASP A 171 13.37 -16.73 17.72
N ARG A 172 13.68 -17.13 16.48
CA ARG A 172 14.07 -16.19 15.43
C ARG A 172 12.91 -15.29 14.99
N GLY A 173 11.69 -15.81 15.01
CA GLY A 173 10.48 -15.06 14.70
C GLY A 173 10.27 -13.85 15.62
N ALA A 174 10.50 -14.03 16.92
CA ALA A 174 10.37 -12.95 17.90
C ALA A 174 11.39 -11.82 17.65
N GLU A 175 12.64 -12.18 17.33
CA GLU A 175 13.70 -11.22 17.00
C GLU A 175 13.35 -10.41 15.74
N VAL A 176 12.98 -11.10 14.66
CA VAL A 176 12.60 -10.47 13.38
C VAL A 176 11.40 -9.54 13.56
N ALA A 177 10.40 -9.95 14.34
CA ALA A 177 9.26 -9.10 14.66
C ALA A 177 9.70 -7.82 15.40
N GLY A 178 10.60 -7.95 16.38
CA GLY A 178 11.19 -6.81 17.10
C GLY A 178 11.92 -5.84 16.17
N GLU A 179 12.76 -6.35 15.26
CA GLU A 179 13.47 -5.52 14.27
C GLU A 179 12.51 -4.74 13.36
N VAL A 180 11.43 -5.39 12.92
CA VAL A 180 10.39 -4.76 12.06
C VAL A 180 9.67 -3.66 12.81
N VAL A 181 9.27 -3.90 14.06
CA VAL A 181 8.61 -2.90 14.91
C VAL A 181 9.52 -1.69 15.13
N VAL A 182 10.79 -1.91 15.48
CA VAL A 182 11.77 -0.82 15.67
C VAL A 182 11.97 -0.03 14.38
N ALA A 183 12.08 -0.71 13.24
CA ALA A 183 12.20 -0.06 11.94
C ALA A 183 10.98 0.81 11.59
N ARG A 184 9.77 0.34 11.93
CA ARG A 184 8.52 1.10 11.74
C ARG A 184 8.48 2.34 12.61
N LEU A 185 8.76 2.20 13.91
CA LEU A 185 8.79 3.32 14.86
C LEU A 185 9.82 4.40 14.48
N ARG A 186 10.98 4.01 13.94
CA ARG A 186 12.00 4.95 13.43
C ARG A 186 11.53 5.73 12.21
N ARG A 187 10.68 5.13 11.36
CA ARG A 187 10.08 5.81 10.20
C ARG A 187 9.00 6.78 10.63
N ASP A 188 8.16 6.40 11.60
CA ASP A 188 7.09 7.27 12.10
C ASP A 188 7.67 8.52 12.78
N ARG A 189 8.78 8.39 13.54
CA ARG A 189 9.47 9.55 14.12
C ARG A 189 10.11 10.51 13.12
N ARG A 190 10.34 10.10 11.87
CA ARG A 190 10.86 10.98 10.81
C ARG A 190 9.74 11.66 10.00
N ARG A 191 8.48 11.34 10.30
CA ARG A 191 7.29 11.91 9.64
C ARG A 191 6.62 13.03 10.48
N TRP A 192 7.25 13.48 11.57
CA TRP A 192 6.84 14.61 12.42
C TRP A 192 7.91 15.70 12.42
#